data_AF-A0A426CFE3-F1
#
_entry.id   AF-A0A426CFE3-F1
#
_cell.length_a   1.000
_cell.length_b   1.000
_cell.length_c   1.000
_cell.angle_alpha   90.00
_cell.angle_beta   90.00
_cell.angle_gamma   90.00
#
_symmetry.space_group_name_H-M   'P 1'
#
loop_
_entity.id
_entity.type
_entity.pdbx_description
1 polymer ?
#
loop_
_entity_poly.entity_id
_entity_poly.type
_entity_poly.pdbx_seq_one_letter_code
_entity_poly.pdbx_strand_id
1 'polypeptide(L)'
;MKNTPRHQHLASAPAALIAVLLAITLTAAAPAAVFKQKADANSNGLSWETATLWNPEGAASAGNDYFTNGYNLRTSTPGGGTGSATFPGASLTVEGGDGGARGTLTLKTKTTTIGNLSIGIGTVTNNVNTGTNQPATLNVTNLTILSTATSSNQAILQGTNSNQDLTVNVTNLLGDGYLQFTNPRAYSLSVKNAAAFTGTLNLNQGTLTLTSAFTAPAASFSMRSEGQSVPLLVLANNLAVASFTYGSTTLNVAGSTYTSAQLNTLLGVTAFSGDGIISISSIPEPSTLAFFLGGSLLAVCCAARRSLRTARAVSIEM
;
A
#
# COMPACT_ATOMS: atom_id res chain seq x y z
N MET A 1 28.44 -74.13 -27.66
CA MET A 1 28.94 -73.17 -26.65
C MET A 1 30.09 -72.38 -27.26
N LYS A 2 29.87 -71.12 -27.62
CA LYS A 2 30.92 -70.19 -28.06
C LYS A 2 30.70 -68.88 -27.30
N ASN A 3 31.59 -68.62 -26.34
CA ASN A 3 31.72 -67.33 -25.67
C ASN A 3 32.33 -66.33 -26.66
N THR A 4 31.80 -65.13 -26.71
CA THR A 4 32.41 -64.00 -27.43
C THR A 4 32.30 -62.76 -26.54
N PRO A 5 33.35 -61.91 -26.48
CA PRO A 5 33.59 -61.02 -25.36
C PRO A 5 32.80 -59.71 -25.44
N ARG A 6 32.53 -59.15 -24.26
CA ARG A 6 32.07 -57.77 -24.06
C ARG A 6 33.12 -56.80 -24.60
N HIS A 7 32.73 -55.93 -25.53
CA HIS A 7 33.42 -54.67 -25.77
C HIS A 7 32.63 -53.52 -25.11
N GLN A 8 33.35 -52.84 -24.23
CA GLN A 8 32.96 -51.58 -23.61
C GLN A 8 32.81 -50.50 -24.69
N HIS A 9 31.74 -49.70 -24.60
CA HIS A 9 31.71 -48.36 -25.19
C HIS A 9 31.39 -47.37 -24.07
N LEU A 10 32.46 -46.84 -23.48
CA LEU A 10 32.49 -45.52 -22.87
C LEU A 10 32.86 -44.54 -23.98
N ALA A 11 31.99 -43.58 -24.31
CA ALA A 11 32.39 -42.22 -24.67
C ALA A 11 31.17 -41.35 -25.02
N SER A 12 31.22 -40.12 -24.50
CA SER A 12 30.44 -38.91 -24.85
C SER A 12 28.96 -38.94 -24.42
N ALA A 13 28.42 -37.95 -23.70
CA ALA A 13 28.74 -36.53 -23.73
C ALA A 13 28.32 -35.81 -22.42
N PRO A 14 29.24 -35.15 -21.69
CA PRO A 14 28.89 -34.10 -20.74
C PRO A 14 28.84 -32.74 -21.47
N ALA A 15 28.06 -32.63 -22.54
CA ALA A 15 27.94 -31.39 -23.32
C ALA A 15 26.51 -30.80 -23.30
N ALA A 16 25.50 -31.58 -22.89
CA ALA A 16 24.11 -31.11 -22.84
C ALA A 16 23.79 -30.22 -21.62
N LEU A 17 24.63 -30.22 -20.57
CA LEU A 17 24.37 -29.45 -19.35
C LEU A 17 24.79 -27.97 -19.45
N ILE A 18 25.66 -27.61 -20.41
CA ILE A 18 26.12 -26.22 -20.58
C ILE A 18 25.13 -25.41 -21.43
N ALA A 19 24.35 -26.06 -22.32
CA ALA A 19 23.35 -25.38 -23.14
C ALA A 19 22.07 -24.98 -22.38
N VAL A 20 21.72 -25.69 -21.30
CA VAL A 20 20.57 -25.34 -20.44
C VAL A 20 20.90 -24.18 -19.49
N LEU A 21 22.19 -23.97 -19.16
CA LEU A 21 22.62 -22.86 -18.30
C LEU A 21 22.68 -21.50 -19.03
N LEU A 22 22.72 -21.49 -20.37
CA LEU A 22 22.79 -20.26 -21.17
C LEU A 22 21.42 -19.73 -21.64
N ALA A 23 20.35 -20.54 -21.51
CA ALA A 23 18.99 -20.15 -21.87
C ALA A 23 18.21 -19.46 -20.73
N ILE A 24 18.85 -19.27 -19.56
CA ILE A 24 18.41 -18.30 -18.54
C ILE A 24 19.15 -16.99 -18.83
N THR A 25 19.03 -16.48 -20.06
CA THR A 25 19.10 -15.04 -20.23
C THR A 25 17.87 -14.52 -19.50
N LEU A 26 18.06 -14.13 -18.23
CA LEU A 26 17.12 -13.25 -17.55
C LEU A 26 16.83 -12.14 -18.55
N THR A 27 15.63 -12.16 -19.14
CA THR A 27 15.06 -10.96 -19.75
C THR A 27 14.84 -10.03 -18.58
N ALA A 28 15.92 -9.35 -18.17
CA ALA A 28 15.86 -8.26 -17.23
C ALA A 28 14.84 -7.30 -17.85
N ALA A 29 13.66 -7.22 -17.23
CA ALA A 29 12.66 -6.26 -17.63
C ALA A 29 13.38 -4.92 -17.72
N ALA A 30 13.28 -4.26 -18.87
CA ALA A 30 13.86 -2.94 -19.03
C ALA A 30 13.41 -2.08 -17.83
N PRO A 31 14.31 -1.30 -17.21
CA PRO A 31 13.94 -0.50 -16.06
C PRO A 31 12.75 0.36 -16.45
N ALA A 32 11.73 0.42 -15.58
CA ALA A 32 10.56 1.24 -15.79
C ALA A 32 11.01 2.68 -16.08
N ALA A 33 10.56 3.24 -17.20
CA ALA A 33 10.84 4.64 -17.46
C ALA A 33 9.99 5.50 -16.53
N VAL A 34 10.58 6.59 -16.05
CA VAL A 34 9.95 7.52 -15.12
C VAL A 34 9.36 8.69 -15.90
N PHE A 35 8.06 8.90 -15.75
CA PHE A 35 7.30 9.97 -16.36
C PHE A 35 6.85 10.96 -15.29
N LYS A 36 7.24 12.22 -15.42
CA LYS A 36 6.81 13.30 -14.52
C LYS A 36 5.81 14.20 -15.21
N GLN A 37 4.76 14.59 -14.52
CA GLN A 37 3.81 15.58 -15.04
C GLN A 37 4.51 16.94 -15.25
N LYS A 38 4.19 17.61 -16.37
CA LYS A 38 4.69 18.96 -16.72
C LYS A 38 3.81 20.07 -16.11
N ALA A 39 4.41 21.25 -15.90
CA ALA A 39 3.80 22.38 -15.20
C ALA A 39 2.63 23.06 -15.91
N ASP A 40 2.65 23.05 -17.24
CA ASP A 40 1.65 23.65 -18.14
C ASP A 40 0.33 22.87 -18.19
N ALA A 41 0.27 21.69 -17.58
CA ALA A 41 -0.96 20.93 -17.40
C ALA A 41 -1.95 21.54 -16.41
N ASN A 42 -1.56 22.62 -15.71
CA ASN A 42 -2.33 23.26 -14.65
C ASN A 42 -3.59 24.01 -15.14
N SER A 43 -3.86 24.11 -16.44
CA SER A 43 -5.07 24.74 -16.99
C SER A 43 -6.07 23.71 -17.54
N ASN A 44 -6.97 23.24 -16.67
CA ASN A 44 -8.33 22.80 -17.04
C ASN A 44 -8.51 21.67 -18.08
N GLY A 45 -7.85 20.50 -18.01
CA GLY A 45 -8.21 19.52 -19.06
C GLY A 45 -7.68 18.11 -19.03
N LEU A 46 -6.44 17.91 -18.60
CA LEU A 46 -5.74 16.74 -19.09
C LEU A 46 -5.88 15.59 -18.10
N SER A 47 -6.45 14.49 -18.59
CA SER A 47 -6.49 13.23 -17.84
C SER A 47 -5.17 12.50 -18.05
N TRP A 48 -4.91 11.46 -17.26
CA TRP A 48 -3.70 10.64 -17.44
C TRP A 48 -3.54 10.04 -18.85
N GLU A 49 -4.59 10.04 -19.67
CA GLU A 49 -4.60 9.57 -21.06
C GLU A 49 -3.91 10.58 -22.01
N THR A 50 -3.71 11.83 -21.59
CA THR A 50 -3.10 12.86 -22.43
C THR A 50 -1.58 12.68 -22.50
N ALA A 51 -1.04 12.34 -23.67
CA ALA A 51 0.39 12.10 -23.85
C ALA A 51 1.27 13.31 -23.54
N THR A 52 0.82 14.52 -23.92
CA THR A 52 1.54 15.77 -23.71
C THR A 52 1.56 16.21 -22.24
N LEU A 53 0.87 15.50 -21.34
CA LEU A 53 0.88 15.75 -19.89
C LEU A 53 2.22 15.39 -19.25
N TRP A 54 2.92 14.42 -19.83
CA TRP A 54 4.05 13.75 -19.21
C TRP A 54 5.38 14.15 -19.84
N ASN A 55 6.46 14.05 -19.07
CA ASN A 55 7.84 14.18 -19.53
C ASN A 55 8.64 12.91 -19.16
N PRO A 56 9.20 12.18 -20.14
CA PRO A 56 9.09 12.40 -21.58
C PRO A 56 7.64 12.31 -22.08
N GLU A 57 7.34 12.87 -23.25
CA GLU A 57 5.97 12.85 -23.78
C GLU A 57 5.56 11.42 -24.16
N GLY A 58 4.35 11.04 -23.77
CA GLY A 58 3.80 9.72 -24.02
C GLY A 58 2.58 9.47 -23.15
N ALA A 59 1.55 8.81 -23.70
CA ALA A 59 0.37 8.45 -22.91
C ALA A 59 0.76 7.47 -21.79
N ALA A 60 -0.03 7.46 -20.72
CA ALA A 60 0.15 6.49 -19.66
C ALA A 60 0.09 5.06 -20.24
N SER A 61 1.11 4.25 -19.96
CA SER A 61 1.28 2.92 -20.55
C SER A 61 1.95 1.95 -19.59
N ALA A 62 1.65 0.67 -19.77
CA ALA A 62 2.14 -0.39 -18.89
C ALA A 62 3.68 -0.43 -18.90
N GLY A 63 4.26 -0.76 -17.74
CA GLY A 63 5.72 -0.86 -17.56
C GLY A 63 6.41 0.45 -17.16
N ASN A 64 5.70 1.58 -17.13
CA ASN A 64 6.25 2.89 -16.77
C ASN A 64 5.70 3.42 -15.44
N ASP A 65 6.51 4.19 -14.73
CA ASP A 65 6.16 4.83 -13.45
C ASP A 65 5.82 6.29 -13.66
N TYR A 66 4.69 6.74 -13.10
CA TYR A 66 4.16 8.08 -13.32
C TYR A 66 4.08 8.88 -12.03
N PHE A 67 4.43 10.16 -12.10
CA PHE A 67 4.52 11.06 -10.95
C PHE A 67 3.74 12.34 -11.21
N THR A 68 2.85 12.72 -10.30
CA THR A 68 2.15 14.01 -10.38
C THR A 68 3.09 15.20 -10.23
N ASN A 69 4.26 15.02 -9.61
CA ASN A 69 5.31 16.05 -9.46
C ASN A 69 4.79 17.40 -8.90
N GLY A 70 3.86 17.34 -7.94
CA GLY A 70 3.22 18.54 -7.37
C GLY A 70 2.07 19.14 -8.19
N TYR A 71 1.69 18.56 -9.32
CA TYR A 71 0.61 19.05 -10.20
C TYR A 71 -0.71 18.29 -10.03
N ASN A 72 -1.76 18.83 -10.66
CA ASN A 72 -3.10 18.27 -10.62
C ASN A 72 -3.33 17.27 -11.76
N LEU A 73 -3.63 16.03 -11.40
CA LEU A 73 -4.06 14.96 -12.30
C LEU A 73 -5.55 14.70 -12.11
N ARG A 74 -6.24 14.29 -13.17
CA ARG A 74 -7.63 13.82 -13.08
C ARG A 74 -7.84 12.51 -13.83
N THR A 75 -8.82 11.73 -13.38
CA THR A 75 -9.30 10.58 -14.15
C THR A 75 -9.98 11.08 -15.44
N SER A 76 -10.04 10.25 -16.47
CA SER A 76 -10.79 10.59 -17.68
C SER A 76 -12.25 10.90 -17.34
N THR A 77 -12.89 11.80 -18.10
CA THR A 77 -14.30 12.18 -17.91
C THR A 77 -15.08 11.79 -19.16
N PRO A 78 -15.41 10.50 -19.38
CA PRO A 78 -16.29 10.15 -20.48
C PRO A 78 -17.66 10.79 -20.20
N GLY A 79 -17.99 11.84 -20.96
CA GLY A 79 -19.35 12.38 -21.14
C GLY A 79 -20.29 12.49 -19.92
N GLY A 80 -19.81 12.78 -18.70
CA GLY A 80 -20.69 12.99 -17.53
C GLY A 80 -20.34 12.28 -16.22
N GLY A 81 -19.14 11.71 -16.06
CA GLY A 81 -18.63 11.25 -14.75
C GLY A 81 -19.24 9.94 -14.22
N THR A 82 -20.06 9.25 -15.01
CA THR A 82 -20.72 7.98 -14.64
C THR A 82 -19.91 6.73 -14.99
N GLY A 83 -18.83 6.87 -15.76
CA GLY A 83 -18.02 5.73 -16.23
C GLY A 83 -17.05 5.17 -15.17
N SER A 84 -16.31 4.15 -15.58
CA SER A 84 -15.14 3.63 -14.88
C SER A 84 -13.86 4.01 -15.61
N ALA A 85 -12.76 4.25 -14.88
CA ALA A 85 -11.44 4.47 -15.46
C ALA A 85 -10.40 3.55 -14.81
N THR A 86 -9.47 3.04 -15.61
CA THR A 86 -8.33 2.25 -15.12
C THR A 86 -7.05 2.98 -15.51
N PHE A 87 -6.17 3.21 -14.55
CA PHE A 87 -4.86 3.79 -14.83
C PHE A 87 -3.97 2.73 -15.52
N PRO A 88 -3.46 2.99 -16.74
CA PRO A 88 -2.73 1.99 -17.51
C PRO A 88 -1.24 1.88 -17.18
N GLY A 89 -0.69 2.81 -16.38
CA GLY A 89 0.72 2.79 -15.97
C GLY A 89 1.05 1.66 -14.97
N ALA A 90 2.33 1.32 -14.84
CA ALA A 90 2.77 0.35 -13.84
C ALA A 90 2.55 0.88 -12.42
N SER A 91 2.86 2.16 -12.19
CA SER A 91 2.58 2.85 -10.94
C SER A 91 2.20 4.31 -11.14
N LEU A 92 1.44 4.85 -10.19
CA LEU A 92 1.17 6.28 -10.07
C LEU A 92 1.58 6.75 -8.67
N THR A 93 2.43 7.75 -8.60
CA THR A 93 2.81 8.44 -7.37
C THR A 93 2.16 9.82 -7.31
N VAL A 94 1.35 10.05 -6.28
CA VAL A 94 0.72 11.33 -5.98
C VAL A 94 1.50 11.99 -4.85
N GLU A 95 2.32 12.98 -5.18
CA GLU A 95 3.20 13.66 -4.24
C GLU A 95 3.46 15.11 -4.64
N GLY A 96 4.11 15.85 -3.73
CA GLY A 96 4.68 17.17 -4.03
C GLY A 96 5.85 17.09 -5.01
N GLY A 97 6.40 18.22 -5.44
CA GLY A 97 7.53 18.21 -6.37
C GLY A 97 7.78 19.58 -6.98
N ASP A 98 8.32 19.58 -8.19
CA ASP A 98 8.73 20.80 -8.91
C ASP A 98 7.57 21.79 -9.10
N GLY A 99 6.31 21.32 -9.04
CA GLY A 99 5.13 22.17 -9.06
C GLY A 99 4.92 23.05 -7.82
N GLY A 100 5.77 22.93 -6.79
CA GLY A 100 5.72 23.73 -5.56
C GLY A 100 4.48 23.50 -4.68
N ALA A 101 3.56 22.66 -5.13
CA ALA A 101 2.29 22.34 -4.48
C ALA A 101 2.19 20.84 -4.15
N ARG A 102 1.15 20.49 -3.39
CA ARG A 102 0.77 19.09 -3.13
C ARG A 102 0.14 18.52 -4.39
N GLY A 103 0.74 17.49 -4.97
CA GLY A 103 0.15 16.82 -6.13
C GLY A 103 -1.23 16.28 -5.80
N THR A 104 -2.16 16.37 -6.76
CA THR A 104 -3.55 15.98 -6.55
C THR A 104 -4.00 14.99 -7.61
N LEU A 105 -4.61 13.88 -7.19
CA LEU A 105 -5.39 13.00 -8.07
C LEU A 105 -6.89 13.27 -7.84
N THR A 106 -7.54 13.83 -8.85
CA THR A 106 -8.96 14.13 -8.83
C THR A 106 -9.76 13.01 -9.51
N LEU A 107 -10.57 12.32 -8.73
CA LEU A 107 -11.51 11.30 -9.22
C LEU A 107 -12.73 12.00 -9.83
N LYS A 108 -12.86 11.89 -11.15
CA LYS A 108 -13.96 12.44 -11.95
C LYS A 108 -14.91 11.35 -12.49
N THR A 109 -14.64 10.09 -12.16
CA THR A 109 -15.45 8.91 -12.50
C THR A 109 -16.04 8.26 -11.25
N LYS A 110 -17.11 7.49 -11.40
CA LYS A 110 -17.70 6.69 -10.32
C LYS A 110 -16.74 5.62 -9.80
N THR A 111 -15.96 5.01 -10.67
CA THR A 111 -15.04 3.93 -10.30
C THR A 111 -13.69 4.15 -10.96
N THR A 112 -12.64 4.20 -10.16
CA THR A 112 -11.27 4.31 -10.60
C THR A 112 -10.48 3.10 -10.12
N THR A 113 -9.73 2.46 -11.01
CA THR A 113 -8.86 1.33 -10.66
C THR A 113 -7.40 1.68 -10.95
N ILE A 114 -6.52 1.44 -9.98
CA ILE A 114 -5.08 1.66 -10.10
C ILE A 114 -4.36 0.42 -9.57
N GLY A 115 -3.40 -0.12 -10.31
CA GLY A 115 -2.60 -1.26 -9.85
C GLY A 115 -1.77 -0.88 -8.62
N ASN A 116 -0.78 -0.02 -8.83
CA ASN A 116 0.10 0.47 -7.76
C ASN A 116 -0.09 1.99 -7.61
N LEU A 117 -0.59 2.42 -6.46
CA LEU A 117 -0.73 3.82 -6.09
C LEU A 117 0.18 4.12 -4.91
N SER A 118 1.07 5.09 -5.06
CA SER A 118 1.88 5.64 -3.98
C SER A 118 1.39 7.03 -3.64
N ILE A 119 1.25 7.36 -2.35
CA ILE A 119 0.86 8.70 -1.91
C ILE A 119 1.91 9.20 -0.91
N GLY A 120 2.62 10.26 -1.29
CA GLY A 120 3.49 11.02 -0.38
C GLY A 120 2.73 12.22 0.19
N ILE A 121 3.25 13.43 0.00
CA ILE A 121 2.56 14.68 0.38
C ILE A 121 1.50 15.05 -0.68
N GLY A 122 0.66 14.08 -1.04
CA GLY A 122 -0.35 14.18 -2.09
C GLY A 122 -1.77 14.20 -1.57
N THR A 123 -2.72 14.55 -2.44
CA THR A 123 -4.16 14.50 -2.16
C THR A 123 -4.86 13.65 -3.20
N VAL A 124 -5.68 12.68 -2.77
CA VAL A 124 -6.66 12.03 -3.64
C VAL A 124 -8.03 12.55 -3.26
N THR A 125 -8.78 13.04 -4.25
CA THR A 125 -10.04 13.71 -3.99
C THR A 125 -11.15 13.29 -4.92
N ASN A 126 -12.35 13.08 -4.37
CA ASN A 126 -13.57 12.95 -5.17
C ASN A 126 -14.02 14.35 -5.62
N ASN A 127 -14.15 14.54 -6.94
CA ASN A 127 -14.76 15.75 -7.51
C ASN A 127 -15.72 15.41 -8.66
N VAL A 128 -16.53 14.36 -8.50
CA VAL A 128 -17.66 14.08 -9.39
C VAL A 128 -18.68 15.23 -9.21
N ASN A 129 -18.88 16.05 -10.24
CA ASN A 129 -19.73 17.26 -10.18
C ASN A 129 -20.99 17.06 -11.03
N THR A 130 -22.03 16.46 -10.43
CA THR A 130 -23.27 16.11 -11.14
C THR A 130 -24.54 16.63 -10.44
N GLY A 131 -24.42 17.58 -9.51
CA GLY A 131 -25.56 18.15 -8.77
C GLY A 131 -26.29 17.20 -7.81
N THR A 132 -25.86 15.92 -7.73
CA THR A 132 -26.41 14.85 -6.88
C THR A 132 -25.26 14.11 -6.17
N ASN A 133 -25.51 13.43 -5.03
CA ASN A 133 -24.47 12.65 -4.35
C ASN A 133 -24.02 11.49 -5.23
N GLN A 134 -22.79 11.55 -5.71
CA GLN A 134 -22.16 10.48 -6.46
C GLN A 134 -20.88 10.05 -5.76
N PRO A 135 -20.94 8.97 -4.96
CA PRO A 135 -19.75 8.42 -4.33
C PRO A 135 -18.75 7.99 -5.41
N ALA A 136 -17.47 8.35 -5.22
CA ALA A 136 -16.39 7.81 -6.01
C ALA A 136 -15.86 6.55 -5.33
N THR A 137 -15.54 5.54 -6.12
CA THR A 137 -14.87 4.31 -5.67
C THR A 137 -13.47 4.27 -6.24
N LEU A 138 -12.47 4.14 -5.38
CA LEU A 138 -11.08 3.93 -5.74
C LEU A 138 -10.68 2.49 -5.38
N ASN A 139 -10.40 1.67 -6.39
CA ASN A 139 -9.88 0.33 -6.25
C ASN A 139 -8.37 0.34 -6.47
N VAL A 140 -7.60 -0.12 -5.49
CA VAL A 140 -6.14 -0.17 -5.54
C VAL A 140 -5.64 -1.57 -5.22
N THR A 141 -4.73 -2.11 -6.03
CA THR A 141 -4.08 -3.38 -5.67
C THR A 141 -3.05 -3.16 -4.57
N ASN A 142 -2.06 -2.30 -4.81
CA ASN A 142 -1.07 -1.92 -3.81
C ASN A 142 -1.14 -0.41 -3.54
N LEU A 143 -1.57 -0.04 -2.34
CA LEU A 143 -1.55 1.35 -1.87
C LEU A 143 -0.35 1.51 -0.94
N THR A 144 0.63 2.33 -1.32
CA THR A 144 1.80 2.64 -0.48
C THR A 144 1.71 4.06 0.04
N ILE A 145 1.73 4.25 1.35
CA ILE A 145 1.84 5.57 1.95
C ILE A 145 3.32 5.84 2.23
N LEU A 146 3.89 6.81 1.51
CA LEU A 146 5.33 7.08 1.55
C LEU A 146 5.71 7.78 2.86
N SER A 147 6.91 7.50 3.38
CA SER A 147 7.46 8.11 4.60
C SER A 147 7.56 9.65 4.56
N THR A 148 7.57 10.23 3.36
CA THR A 148 7.50 11.69 3.16
C THR A 148 6.17 12.28 3.65
N ALA A 149 5.13 11.46 3.76
CA ALA A 149 3.87 11.81 4.39
C ALA A 149 4.00 11.76 5.91
N THR A 150 4.21 12.91 6.56
CA THR A 150 4.32 13.01 8.03
C THR A 150 3.05 13.59 8.64
N SER A 151 2.95 13.63 9.97
CA SER A 151 1.83 14.27 10.66
C SER A 151 1.67 15.77 10.35
N SER A 152 2.70 16.43 9.84
CA SER A 152 2.65 17.84 9.41
C SER A 152 2.42 18.00 7.90
N ASN A 153 2.67 16.94 7.12
CA ASN A 153 2.61 16.93 5.66
C ASN A 153 1.94 15.63 5.20
N GLN A 154 0.64 15.49 5.45
CA GLN A 154 -0.03 14.19 5.30
C GLN A 154 -0.28 13.81 3.83
N ALA A 155 -0.40 12.51 3.58
CA ALA A 155 -1.17 11.99 2.46
C ALA A 155 -2.65 12.19 2.78
N ILE A 156 -3.45 12.73 1.85
CA ILE A 156 -4.85 13.07 2.14
C ILE A 156 -5.82 12.33 1.22
N LEU A 157 -6.89 11.81 1.82
CA LEU A 157 -8.12 11.39 1.15
C LEU A 157 -9.25 12.36 1.53
N GLN A 158 -9.91 12.94 0.51
CA GLN A 158 -10.85 14.04 0.72
C GLN A 158 -12.04 14.02 -0.25
N GLY A 159 -13.27 14.11 0.27
CA GLY A 159 -14.43 14.58 -0.51
C GLY A 159 -14.56 16.11 -0.43
N THR A 160 -14.76 16.81 -1.56
CA THR A 160 -14.76 18.29 -1.55
C THR A 160 -16.12 18.92 -1.21
N ASN A 161 -17.23 18.35 -1.67
CA ASN A 161 -18.58 18.92 -1.54
C ASN A 161 -19.57 17.94 -0.89
N SER A 162 -20.78 18.41 -0.53
CA SER A 162 -21.80 17.69 0.28
C SER A 162 -22.29 16.37 -0.28
N ASN A 163 -21.82 16.03 -1.47
CA ASN A 163 -22.33 15.00 -2.36
C ASN A 163 -21.16 14.17 -2.95
N GLN A 164 -20.04 14.08 -2.22
CA GLN A 164 -18.78 13.49 -2.70
C GLN A 164 -18.15 12.57 -1.66
N ASP A 165 -18.88 11.52 -1.29
CA ASP A 165 -18.35 10.43 -0.47
C ASP A 165 -17.26 9.65 -1.22
N LEU A 166 -16.37 8.97 -0.48
CA LEU A 166 -15.26 8.22 -1.06
C LEU A 166 -15.19 6.81 -0.49
N THR A 167 -15.30 5.82 -1.38
CA THR A 167 -15.03 4.42 -1.08
C THR A 167 -13.63 4.06 -1.57
N VAL A 168 -12.82 3.45 -0.71
CA VAL A 168 -11.47 3.00 -1.04
C VAL A 168 -11.37 1.50 -0.75
N ASN A 169 -11.10 0.73 -1.79
CA ASN A 169 -10.88 -0.71 -1.72
C ASN A 169 -9.41 -0.99 -2.03
N VAL A 170 -8.70 -1.58 -1.07
CA VAL A 170 -7.26 -1.83 -1.15
C VAL A 170 -6.99 -3.32 -0.97
N THR A 171 -6.20 -3.92 -1.87
CA THR A 171 -5.76 -5.31 -1.66
C THR A 171 -4.62 -5.37 -0.65
N ASN A 172 -3.54 -4.60 -0.86
CA ASN A 172 -2.40 -4.50 0.05
C ASN A 172 -2.15 -3.03 0.41
N LEU A 173 -2.27 -2.69 1.70
CA LEU A 173 -1.83 -1.40 2.24
C LEU A 173 -0.41 -1.56 2.78
N LEU A 174 0.49 -0.68 2.33
CA LEU A 174 1.93 -0.73 2.57
C LEU A 174 2.47 0.64 3.00
N GLY A 175 3.69 0.63 3.52
CA GLY A 175 4.43 1.85 3.87
C GLY A 175 4.28 2.24 5.34
N ASP A 176 4.90 3.37 5.68
CA ASP A 176 5.11 3.87 7.03
C ASP A 176 4.66 5.33 7.22
N GLY A 177 4.11 5.94 6.17
CA GLY A 177 3.66 7.33 6.21
C GLY A 177 2.32 7.57 6.90
N TYR A 178 1.86 8.80 6.82
CA TYR A 178 0.67 9.32 7.49
C TYR A 178 -0.47 9.58 6.50
N LEU A 179 -1.54 8.79 6.57
CA LEU A 179 -2.73 8.92 5.73
C LEU A 179 -3.89 9.54 6.52
N GLN A 180 -4.39 10.68 6.03
CA GLN A 180 -5.47 11.42 6.65
C GLN A 180 -6.75 11.39 5.82
N PHE A 181 -7.86 11.08 6.49
CA PHE A 181 -9.22 11.32 6.04
C PHE A 181 -9.68 12.67 6.63
N THR A 182 -10.08 13.60 5.77
CA THR A 182 -10.45 14.97 6.18
C THR A 182 -11.76 15.42 5.54
N ASN A 183 -12.30 16.56 5.94
CA ASN A 183 -13.66 17.04 5.61
C ASN A 183 -14.81 16.19 6.16
N PRO A 184 -15.96 16.81 6.48
CA PRO A 184 -17.12 16.12 7.04
C PRO A 184 -17.87 15.32 5.97
N ARG A 185 -17.32 14.16 5.57
CA ARG A 185 -17.83 13.27 4.52
C ARG A 185 -17.90 11.82 5.00
N ALA A 186 -18.64 10.98 4.27
CA ALA A 186 -18.58 9.56 4.49
C ALA A 186 -17.42 8.94 3.69
N TYR A 187 -16.61 8.17 4.41
CA TYR A 187 -15.52 7.36 3.90
C TYR A 187 -15.84 5.90 4.16
N SER A 188 -15.64 5.06 3.16
CA SER A 188 -15.65 3.60 3.32
C SER A 188 -14.27 3.06 2.98
N LEU A 189 -13.70 2.26 3.87
CA LEU A 189 -12.38 1.66 3.68
C LEU A 189 -12.48 0.14 3.82
N SER A 190 -12.11 -0.57 2.74
CA SER A 190 -11.89 -2.01 2.74
C SER A 190 -10.41 -2.27 2.47
N VAL A 191 -9.71 -2.97 3.36
CA VAL A 191 -8.32 -3.39 3.15
C VAL A 191 -8.22 -4.89 3.38
N LYS A 192 -7.78 -5.64 2.36
CA LYS A 192 -7.65 -7.11 2.45
C LYS A 192 -6.40 -7.53 3.24
N ASN A 193 -5.29 -6.81 3.08
CA ASN A 193 -4.04 -7.07 3.77
C ASN A 193 -3.35 -5.75 4.14
N ALA A 194 -3.10 -5.52 5.43
CA ALA A 194 -2.38 -4.35 5.93
C ALA A 194 -1.21 -4.74 6.86
N ALA A 195 -0.78 -6.01 6.84
CA ALA A 195 0.23 -6.50 7.77
C ALA A 195 1.60 -5.83 7.64
N ALA A 196 1.93 -5.31 6.44
CA ALA A 196 3.16 -4.59 6.14
C ALA A 196 3.04 -3.07 6.28
N PHE A 197 1.85 -2.54 6.63
CA PHE A 197 1.68 -1.12 6.93
C PHE A 197 2.09 -0.85 8.38
N THR A 198 3.02 0.09 8.57
CA THR A 198 3.54 0.50 9.89
C THR A 198 3.26 1.97 10.20
N GLY A 199 2.55 2.67 9.31
CA GLY A 199 2.30 4.10 9.41
C GLY A 199 1.11 4.46 10.31
N THR A 200 0.51 5.61 10.03
CA THR A 200 -0.66 6.11 10.77
C THR A 200 -1.84 6.30 9.82
N LEU A 201 -2.99 5.75 10.20
CA LEU A 201 -4.28 6.18 9.67
C LEU A 201 -4.88 7.22 10.60
N ASN A 202 -5.33 8.35 10.05
CA ASN A 202 -5.87 9.45 10.83
C ASN A 202 -7.22 9.91 10.29
N LEU A 203 -8.24 9.97 11.14
CA LEU A 203 -9.54 10.54 10.82
C LEU A 203 -9.71 11.87 11.54
N ASN A 204 -9.63 12.97 10.80
CA ASN A 204 -9.81 14.31 11.37
C ASN A 204 -11.26 14.78 11.36
N GLN A 205 -12.00 14.44 10.31
CA GLN A 205 -13.38 14.87 10.13
C GLN A 205 -14.16 13.82 9.33
N GLY A 206 -15.48 13.84 9.47
CA GLY A 206 -16.38 12.95 8.73
C GLY A 206 -16.58 11.61 9.41
N THR A 207 -17.06 10.64 8.65
CA THR A 207 -17.38 9.29 9.12
C THR A 207 -16.55 8.28 8.36
N LEU A 208 -15.70 7.50 9.03
CA LEU A 208 -15.01 6.36 8.42
C LEU A 208 -15.72 5.06 8.78
N THR A 209 -16.15 4.31 7.78
CA THR A 209 -16.69 2.95 7.93
C THR A 209 -15.67 1.92 7.48
N LEU A 210 -15.32 0.99 8.37
CA LEU A 210 -14.46 -0.14 8.03
C LEU A 210 -15.31 -1.28 7.46
N THR A 211 -15.34 -1.42 6.14
CA THR A 211 -16.18 -2.40 5.44
C THR A 211 -15.54 -3.79 5.35
N SER A 212 -14.27 -3.92 5.76
CA SER A 212 -13.58 -5.18 6.02
C SER A 212 -12.80 -5.10 7.33
N ALA A 213 -12.40 -6.25 7.88
CA ALA A 213 -11.46 -6.26 8.99
C ALA A 213 -10.14 -5.59 8.56
N PHE A 214 -9.63 -4.68 9.39
CA PHE A 214 -8.37 -3.99 9.18
C PHE A 214 -7.34 -4.50 10.19
N THR A 215 -6.31 -5.21 9.72
CA THR A 215 -5.28 -5.79 10.59
C THR A 215 -3.90 -5.29 10.18
N ALA A 216 -3.39 -4.30 10.93
CA ALA A 216 -2.08 -3.70 10.76
C ALA A 216 -1.39 -3.61 12.15
N PRO A 217 -0.83 -4.72 12.65
CA PRO A 217 -0.43 -4.85 14.05
C PRO A 217 0.74 -3.93 14.47
N ALA A 218 1.44 -3.33 13.50
CA ALA A 218 2.52 -2.37 13.73
C ALA A 218 2.11 -0.92 13.42
N ALA A 219 0.90 -0.68 12.92
CA ALA A 219 0.40 0.65 12.58
C ALA A 219 -0.28 1.32 13.77
N SER A 220 -0.48 2.63 13.66
CA SER A 220 -1.30 3.42 14.58
C SER A 220 -2.59 3.91 13.90
N PHE A 221 -3.65 4.08 14.69
CA PHE A 221 -4.87 4.73 14.25
C PHE A 221 -5.15 5.94 15.14
N SER A 222 -5.45 7.09 14.55
CA SER A 222 -5.70 8.36 15.24
C SER A 222 -7.04 8.95 14.83
N MET A 223 -7.72 9.56 15.78
CA MET A 223 -8.92 10.37 15.58
C MET A 223 -8.74 11.68 16.31
N ARG A 224 -8.93 12.80 15.60
CA ARG A 224 -8.83 14.12 16.20
C ARG A 224 -9.87 15.06 15.62
N SER A 225 -10.69 15.66 16.47
CA SER A 225 -11.59 16.73 16.02
C SER A 225 -10.79 17.93 15.55
N GLU A 226 -11.07 18.38 14.33
CA GLU A 226 -10.60 19.66 13.80
C GLU A 226 -11.80 20.60 13.59
N GLY A 227 -11.79 21.74 14.27
CA GLY A 227 -12.90 22.69 14.25
C GLY A 227 -14.14 22.13 14.94
N GLN A 228 -15.30 22.27 14.29
CA GLN A 228 -16.62 21.90 14.84
C GLN A 228 -17.10 20.50 14.42
N SER A 229 -16.36 19.81 13.52
CA SER A 229 -16.74 18.50 13.01
C SER A 229 -16.14 17.39 13.87
N VAL A 230 -17.00 16.60 14.53
CA VAL A 230 -16.56 15.42 15.29
C VAL A 230 -16.32 14.25 14.32
N PRO A 231 -15.13 13.63 14.30
CA PRO A 231 -14.89 12.43 13.53
C PRO A 231 -15.68 11.24 14.10
N LEU A 232 -16.30 10.46 13.24
CA LEU A 232 -17.07 9.25 13.60
C LEU A 232 -16.39 8.01 13.00
N LEU A 233 -16.15 7.00 13.82
CA LEU A 233 -15.65 5.69 13.37
C LEU A 233 -16.77 4.65 13.49
N VAL A 234 -17.14 4.05 12.36
CA VAL A 234 -18.10 2.94 12.28
C VAL A 234 -17.31 1.64 12.15
N LEU A 235 -17.21 0.91 13.26
CA LEU A 235 -16.62 -0.42 13.35
C LEU A 235 -17.62 -1.45 12.84
N ALA A 236 -17.93 -1.44 11.53
CA ALA A 236 -18.70 -2.54 10.92
C ALA A 236 -17.88 -3.85 10.90
N ASN A 237 -16.56 -3.74 11.05
CA ASN A 237 -15.61 -4.84 11.20
C ASN A 237 -14.53 -4.47 12.23
N ASN A 238 -13.70 -5.45 12.58
CA ASN A 238 -12.63 -5.28 13.57
C ASN A 238 -11.47 -4.42 13.05
N LEU A 239 -10.87 -3.64 13.96
CA LEU A 239 -9.66 -2.85 13.78
C LEU A 239 -8.56 -3.38 14.70
N ALA A 240 -7.46 -3.90 14.15
CA ALA A 240 -6.30 -4.37 14.91
C ALA A 240 -5.06 -3.54 14.57
N VAL A 241 -4.56 -2.80 15.57
CA VAL A 241 -3.45 -1.82 15.43
C VAL A 241 -2.53 -1.85 16.65
N ALA A 242 -1.31 -1.34 16.56
CA ALA A 242 -0.39 -1.23 17.70
C ALA A 242 -0.85 -0.19 18.73
N SER A 243 -1.50 0.88 18.27
CA SER A 243 -2.04 1.93 19.13
C SER A 243 -3.25 2.61 18.50
N PHE A 244 -4.14 3.08 19.36
CA PHE A 244 -5.31 3.86 18.98
C PHE A 244 -5.33 5.16 19.79
N THR A 245 -5.45 6.31 19.14
CA THR A 245 -5.51 7.62 19.79
C THR A 245 -6.81 8.32 19.45
N TYR A 246 -7.54 8.84 20.45
CA TYR A 246 -8.67 9.74 20.28
C TYR A 246 -8.43 11.03 21.06
N GLY A 247 -8.32 12.15 20.36
CA GLY A 247 -7.93 13.43 20.97
C GLY A 247 -6.54 13.34 21.61
N SER A 248 -6.46 13.49 22.93
CA SER A 248 -5.22 13.34 23.71
C SER A 248 -5.06 11.96 24.36
N THR A 249 -6.08 11.11 24.32
CA THR A 249 -6.06 9.79 24.97
C THR A 249 -5.52 8.74 24.02
N THR A 250 -4.53 7.97 24.46
CA THR A 250 -3.94 6.87 23.68
C THR A 250 -4.14 5.53 24.39
N LEU A 251 -4.64 4.55 23.64
CA LEU A 251 -4.78 3.15 24.01
C LEU A 251 -3.66 2.36 23.33
N ASN A 252 -2.74 1.81 24.11
CA ASN A 252 -1.55 1.10 23.62
C ASN A 252 -1.18 -0.13 24.49
N VAL A 253 -2.10 -0.59 25.33
CA VAL A 253 -1.90 -1.80 26.15
C VAL A 253 -2.16 -3.03 25.29
N ALA A 254 -1.10 -3.73 24.88
CA ALA A 254 -1.18 -4.93 24.06
C ALA A 254 -2.17 -5.97 24.62
N GLY A 255 -2.96 -6.58 23.73
CA GLY A 255 -4.00 -7.55 24.07
C GLY A 255 -5.34 -6.94 24.49
N SER A 256 -5.41 -5.62 24.69
CA SER A 256 -6.66 -4.95 25.06
C SER A 256 -7.62 -4.90 23.88
N THR A 257 -8.90 -5.09 24.16
CA THR A 257 -9.97 -5.00 23.16
C THR A 257 -11.07 -4.07 23.65
N TYR A 258 -11.63 -3.27 22.75
CA TYR A 258 -12.68 -2.31 23.06
C TYR A 258 -13.79 -2.37 21.99
N THR A 259 -15.03 -2.53 22.45
CA THR A 259 -16.23 -2.32 21.62
C THR A 259 -16.52 -0.83 21.44
N SER A 260 -17.35 -0.49 20.44
CA SER A 260 -17.84 0.89 20.25
C SER A 260 -18.45 1.50 21.51
N ALA A 261 -19.29 0.72 22.23
CA ALA A 261 -19.93 1.18 23.47
C ALA A 261 -18.90 1.45 24.59
N GLN A 262 -17.92 0.56 24.77
CA GLN A 262 -16.85 0.77 25.75
C GLN A 262 -16.00 2.00 25.44
N LEU A 263 -15.68 2.24 24.17
CA LEU A 263 -14.92 3.43 23.76
C LEU A 263 -15.71 4.72 24.03
N ASN A 264 -16.99 4.74 23.66
CA ASN A 264 -17.88 5.88 23.93
C ASN A 264 -17.96 6.19 25.44
N THR A 265 -18.12 5.17 26.29
CA THR A 265 -18.13 5.34 27.74
C THR A 265 -16.77 5.77 28.30
N LEU A 266 -15.68 5.13 27.88
CA LEU A 266 -14.33 5.41 28.37
C LEU A 266 -13.88 6.83 28.02
N LEU A 267 -14.22 7.30 26.82
CA LEU A 267 -13.78 8.60 26.30
C LEU A 267 -14.82 9.71 26.52
N GLY A 268 -16.02 9.37 26.98
CA GLY A 268 -17.11 10.34 27.21
C GLY A 268 -17.65 10.96 25.92
N VAL A 269 -17.78 10.17 24.85
CA VAL A 269 -18.15 10.63 23.49
C VAL A 269 -19.19 9.72 22.84
N THR A 270 -19.67 10.13 21.65
CA THR A 270 -20.54 9.34 20.76
C THR A 270 -19.87 9.10 19.40
N ALA A 271 -18.54 9.08 19.38
CA ALA A 271 -17.73 9.02 18.16
C ALA A 271 -17.63 7.61 17.55
N PHE A 272 -18.10 6.58 18.25
CA PHE A 272 -17.96 5.17 17.84
C PHE A 272 -19.30 4.48 17.67
N SER A 273 -19.42 3.62 16.66
CA SER A 273 -20.62 2.80 16.40
C SER A 273 -20.28 1.50 15.67
N GLY A 274 -21.23 0.57 15.59
CA GLY A 274 -21.04 -0.75 14.97
C GLY A 274 -20.59 -1.84 15.96
N ASP A 275 -20.66 -3.09 15.50
CA ASP A 275 -20.48 -4.31 16.31
C ASP A 275 -19.03 -4.81 16.37
N GLY A 276 -18.16 -4.28 15.52
CA GLY A 276 -16.73 -4.59 15.51
C GLY A 276 -16.01 -4.07 16.76
N ILE A 277 -14.77 -4.52 16.92
CA ILE A 277 -13.90 -4.13 18.04
C ILE A 277 -12.61 -3.47 17.57
N ILE A 278 -12.02 -2.65 18.43
CA ILE A 278 -10.62 -2.24 18.34
C ILE A 278 -9.79 -3.18 19.21
N SER A 279 -8.80 -3.85 18.64
CA SER A 279 -7.82 -4.66 19.37
C SER A 279 -6.42 -4.04 19.28
N ILE A 280 -5.79 -3.84 20.42
CA ILE A 280 -4.41 -3.37 20.51
C ILE A 280 -3.47 -4.57 20.37
N SER A 281 -2.72 -4.59 19.27
CA SER A 281 -1.83 -5.69 18.91
C SER A 281 -0.55 -5.64 19.73
N SER A 282 -0.05 -6.80 20.15
CA SER A 282 1.32 -6.91 20.65
C SER A 282 2.29 -6.76 19.48
N ILE A 283 3.14 -5.75 19.51
CA ILE A 283 4.28 -5.69 18.61
C ILE A 283 5.27 -6.76 19.10
N PRO A 284 5.65 -7.76 18.27
CA PRO A 284 6.72 -8.68 18.65
C PRO A 284 7.96 -7.87 18.98
N GLU A 285 8.48 -8.00 20.20
CA GLU A 285 9.68 -7.26 20.57
C GLU A 285 10.81 -7.57 19.58
N PRO A 286 11.64 -6.58 19.18
CA PRO A 286 12.76 -6.81 18.26
C PRO A 286 13.70 -7.93 18.72
N SER A 287 13.79 -8.14 20.04
CA SER A 287 14.51 -9.25 20.68
C SER A 287 14.03 -10.62 20.19
N THR A 288 12.72 -10.78 19.95
CA THR A 288 12.10 -12.01 19.43
C THR A 288 12.59 -12.29 18.01
N LEU A 289 12.65 -11.26 17.15
CA LEU A 289 13.16 -11.38 15.78
C LEU A 289 14.68 -11.64 15.77
N ALA A 290 15.43 -10.96 16.65
CA ALA A 290 16.85 -11.19 16.82
C ALA A 290 17.15 -12.61 17.33
N PHE A 291 16.29 -13.20 18.16
CA PHE A 291 16.41 -14.58 18.61
C PHE A 291 16.22 -15.58 17.46
N PHE A 292 15.25 -15.36 16.57
CA PHE A 292 15.05 -16.22 15.39
C PHE A 292 16.21 -16.09 14.38
N LEU A 293 16.70 -14.87 14.14
CA LEU A 293 17.85 -14.64 13.25
C LEU A 293 19.17 -15.16 13.87
N GLY A 294 19.41 -14.91 15.14
CA GLY A 294 20.58 -15.40 15.88
C GLY A 294 20.58 -16.93 16.02
N GLY A 295 19.42 -17.52 16.30
CA GLY A 295 19.25 -18.98 16.41
C GLY A 295 19.46 -19.71 15.09
N SER A 296 18.96 -19.17 13.97
CA SER A 296 19.18 -19.74 12.64
C SER A 296 20.65 -19.63 12.19
N LEU A 297 21.32 -18.50 12.44
CA LEU A 297 22.76 -18.36 12.17
C LEU A 297 23.61 -19.33 13.00
N LEU A 298 23.26 -19.55 14.28
CA LEU A 298 23.96 -20.51 15.14
C LEU A 298 23.76 -21.94 14.62
N ALA A 299 22.55 -22.31 14.18
CA ALA A 299 22.27 -23.63 13.62
C ALA A 299 23.06 -23.90 12.32
N VAL A 300 23.15 -22.91 11.43
CA VAL A 300 23.97 -22.99 10.21
C VAL A 300 25.47 -23.14 10.56
N CYS A 301 25.97 -22.36 11.51
CA CYS A 301 27.36 -22.48 11.99
C CYS A 301 27.65 -23.88 12.57
N CYS A 302 26.72 -24.44 13.35
CA CYS A 302 26.84 -25.77 13.93
C CYS A 302 26.81 -26.88 12.87
N ALA A 303 25.94 -26.77 11.86
CA ALA A 303 25.89 -27.71 10.74
C ALA A 303 27.16 -27.67 9.87
N ALA A 304 27.70 -26.47 9.59
CA ALA A 304 28.95 -26.29 8.86
C ALA A 304 30.16 -26.91 9.60
N ARG A 305 30.23 -26.73 10.93
CA ARG A 305 31.28 -27.37 11.76
C ARG A 305 31.17 -28.88 11.78
N ARG A 306 29.96 -29.44 11.76
CA ARG A 306 29.76 -30.90 11.70
C ARG A 306 30.21 -31.47 10.36
N SER A 307 29.88 -30.82 9.25
CA SER A 307 30.31 -31.21 7.90
C SER A 307 31.84 -31.26 7.75
N LEU A 308 32.54 -30.24 8.27
CA LEU A 308 34.01 -30.15 8.25
C LEU A 308 34.71 -31.27 9.05
N ARG A 309 34.10 -31.78 10.12
CA ARG A 309 34.66 -32.91 10.89
C ARG A 309 34.53 -34.24 10.14
N THR A 310 33.42 -34.46 9.45
CA THR A 310 33.26 -35.63 8.56
C THR A 310 34.23 -35.62 7.39
N ALA A 311 34.49 -34.45 6.79
CA ALA A 311 35.48 -34.34 5.70
C ALA A 311 36.91 -34.66 6.15
N ARG A 312 37.30 -34.27 7.37
CA ARG A 312 38.63 -34.60 7.93
C ARG A 312 38.81 -36.06 8.31
N ALA A 313 37.75 -36.76 8.68
CA ALA A 313 37.83 -38.19 9.02
C ALA A 313 38.10 -39.07 7.78
N VAL A 314 37.68 -38.63 6.59
CA VAL A 314 37.88 -39.37 5.34
C VAL A 314 39.30 -39.20 4.77
N SER A 315 40.02 -38.13 5.13
CA SER A 315 41.39 -37.86 4.64
C SER A 315 42.53 -38.51 5.44
N ILE A 316 42.23 -39.33 6.45
CA ILE A 316 43.26 -40.03 7.26
C ILE A 316 43.31 -41.55 6.94
N GLU A 317 42.39 -42.06 6.10
CA GLU A 317 42.36 -43.47 5.66
C GLU A 317 42.78 -43.68 4.18
N MET A 318 43.50 -42.73 3.59
CA MET A 318 44.21 -42.90 2.31
C MET A 318 45.70 -42.72 2.50
#